data_AF-A0AAW0IUG6-F1
#
_entry.id   AF-A0AAW0IUG6-F1
#
_cell.length_a   1.000
_cell.length_b   1.000
_cell.length_c   1.000
_cell.angle_alpha   90.00
_cell.angle_beta   90.00
_cell.angle_gamma   90.00
#
_symmetry.space_group_name_H-M   'P 1'
#
loop_
_entity.id
_entity.type
_entity.pdbx_description
1 polymer ?
#
loop_
_entity_poly.entity_id
_entity_poly.type
_entity_poly.pdbx_seq_one_letter_code
_entity_poly.pdbx_strand_id
1 'polypeptide(L)'
;MDHHEDECRVGAENHGKQDEEEAAARLEEMKKSVESKMALRQSNMNPERPDSGFLRTLDSSIKRNTAVIKKLKQINEEQREGLMEDLRGVNLSKFVSEAVTAICDAKLRSSDIQAAVQICSLLHQRYKDFSPSLTQGLLKVFFPGKSGDDLDADKNLKAMKKRSTLKLLLELYFVGVIEDSGIFMNIIKDLTNLEHLKDRDTTQTNMTLLASFARQGRIFLGLSFSGQEIYEEFFKGLNITTDQKKFFRKAFHTYYDAAAELLQSEHASLRQMEHENAKILNARGELSDENVSSYEKLRKSYDHLYRNISSLAEAFDMQPPVMPEDGHTTRVTTGEDASAPASGKDSVLEALWDDEDTRAFYEGLPDLRAFVPAVLLGEAEPKVNEQSAKMQEQQTELAPESDQRQQATQDTTEVSADSGTLQEGKNLDRGKDKEEKDKEKTKDMDKEKGKDKDADKKGENEKEKLKGLEKTKDMDKEKGKEKDSDKKGKMKRRN
;
A
#
# COMPACT_ATOMS: atom_id res chain seq x y z
N MET A 1 50.99 4.69 7.69
CA MET A 1 49.84 5.30 8.39
C MET A 1 48.63 4.35 8.37
N ASP A 2 48.83 3.05 8.64
CA ASP A 2 48.21 2.02 7.78
C ASP A 2 47.09 1.20 8.45
N HIS A 3 46.98 1.22 9.78
CA HIS A 3 45.97 0.42 10.50
C HIS A 3 44.52 0.82 10.23
N HIS A 4 44.28 2.05 9.77
CA HIS A 4 42.91 2.55 9.54
C HIS A 4 42.27 2.03 8.25
N GLU A 5 43.07 1.56 7.28
CA GLU A 5 42.54 1.03 6.00
C GLU A 5 42.13 -0.45 6.11
N ASP A 6 42.86 -1.25 6.90
CA ASP A 6 42.53 -2.67 7.11
C ASP A 6 41.24 -2.87 7.92
N GLU A 7 41.01 -2.09 8.99
CA GLU A 7 39.75 -2.17 9.75
C GLU A 7 38.53 -1.85 8.87
N CYS A 8 38.67 -0.88 7.96
CA CYS A 8 37.61 -0.49 7.04
C CYS A 8 37.33 -1.59 5.98
N ARG A 9 38.35 -2.31 5.53
CA ARG A 9 38.20 -3.50 4.65
C ARG A 9 37.55 -4.67 5.38
N VAL A 10 38.00 -5.01 6.59
CA VAL A 10 37.43 -6.09 7.40
C VAL A 10 35.96 -5.81 7.72
N GLY A 11 35.60 -4.54 8.01
CA GLY A 11 34.21 -4.12 8.18
C GLY A 11 33.35 -4.37 6.95
N ALA A 12 33.80 -3.98 5.76
CA ALA A 12 33.07 -4.20 4.50
C ALA A 12 32.95 -5.69 4.14
N GLU A 13 34.02 -6.48 4.33
CA GLU A 13 33.99 -7.93 4.10
C GLU A 13 33.03 -8.66 5.05
N ASN A 14 32.92 -8.25 6.31
CA ASN A 14 31.98 -8.85 7.25
C ASN A 14 30.51 -8.52 6.90
N HIS A 15 30.22 -7.30 6.45
CA HIS A 15 28.86 -6.95 6.00
C HIS A 15 28.46 -7.78 4.77
N GLY A 16 29.33 -7.88 3.76
CA GLY A 16 29.06 -8.71 2.58
C GLY A 16 28.82 -10.19 2.92
N LYS A 17 29.60 -10.77 3.84
CA LYS A 17 29.40 -12.16 4.31
C LYS A 17 28.09 -12.32 5.10
N GLN A 18 27.71 -11.33 5.89
CA GLN A 18 26.44 -11.33 6.63
C GLN A 18 25.23 -11.19 5.70
N ASP A 19 25.31 -10.36 4.66
CA ASP A 19 24.28 -10.23 3.62
C ASP A 19 24.12 -11.52 2.80
N GLU A 20 25.25 -12.19 2.47
CA GLU A 20 25.24 -13.52 1.82
C GLU A 20 24.64 -14.61 2.71
N GLU A 21 24.97 -14.63 4.01
CA GLU A 21 24.40 -15.58 4.99
C GLU A 21 22.89 -15.35 5.18
N GLU A 22 22.42 -14.10 5.27
CA GLU A 22 20.99 -13.81 5.36
C GLU A 22 20.24 -14.17 4.06
N ALA A 23 20.85 -13.90 2.89
CA ALA A 23 20.28 -14.31 1.61
C ALA A 23 20.16 -15.84 1.48
N ALA A 24 21.16 -16.58 1.94
CA ALA A 24 21.12 -18.04 1.99
C ALA A 24 20.05 -18.56 2.96
N ALA A 25 19.93 -17.96 4.15
CA ALA A 25 18.91 -18.32 5.14
C ALA A 25 17.48 -18.09 4.61
N ARG A 26 17.22 -16.93 3.99
CA ARG A 26 15.94 -16.60 3.33
C ARG A 26 15.60 -17.61 2.21
N LEU A 27 16.61 -18.06 1.44
CA LEU A 27 16.42 -19.03 0.36
C LEU A 27 16.06 -20.43 0.90
N GLU A 28 16.75 -20.91 1.94
CA GLU A 28 16.45 -22.22 2.54
C GLU A 28 15.09 -22.22 3.29
N GLU A 29 14.69 -21.11 3.92
CA GLU A 29 13.32 -20.96 4.44
C GLU A 29 12.28 -21.05 3.31
N MET A 30 12.51 -20.33 2.20
CA MET A 30 11.60 -20.35 1.05
C MET A 30 11.52 -21.75 0.41
N LYS A 31 12.64 -22.49 0.33
CA LYS A 31 12.69 -23.88 -0.15
C LYS A 31 11.90 -24.81 0.77
N LYS A 32 12.14 -24.78 2.08
CA LYS A 32 11.39 -25.52 3.10
C LYS A 32 9.88 -25.21 3.06
N SER A 33 9.52 -23.96 2.78
CA SER A 33 8.12 -23.53 2.57
C SER A 33 7.49 -24.22 1.36
N VAL A 34 8.20 -24.32 0.23
CA VAL A 34 7.73 -25.02 -0.98
C VAL A 34 7.64 -26.54 -0.75
N GLU A 35 8.65 -27.16 -0.14
CA GLU A 35 8.63 -28.60 0.21
C GLU A 35 7.41 -28.94 1.10
N SER A 36 7.11 -28.12 2.11
CA SER A 36 5.92 -28.28 2.94
C SER A 36 4.61 -28.14 2.14
N LYS A 37 4.55 -27.23 1.16
CA LYS A 37 3.38 -27.07 0.27
C LYS A 37 3.23 -28.24 -0.71
N MET A 38 4.33 -28.80 -1.21
CA MET A 38 4.33 -30.00 -2.05
C MET A 38 3.81 -31.22 -1.28
N ALA A 39 4.29 -31.44 -0.06
CA ALA A 39 3.82 -32.53 0.80
C ALA A 39 2.32 -32.42 1.12
N LEU A 40 1.85 -31.23 1.50
CA LEU A 40 0.41 -30.99 1.70
C LEU A 40 -0.38 -31.20 0.40
N ARG A 41 0.09 -30.67 -0.75
CA ARG A 41 -0.56 -30.84 -2.05
C ARG A 41 -0.75 -32.31 -2.38
N GLN A 42 0.26 -33.16 -2.22
CA GLN A 42 0.14 -34.59 -2.49
C GLN A 42 -0.97 -35.24 -1.65
N SER A 43 -1.05 -34.93 -0.35
CA SER A 43 -2.09 -35.44 0.55
C SER A 43 -3.49 -34.86 0.32
N ASN A 44 -3.59 -33.64 -0.22
CA ASN A 44 -4.86 -32.96 -0.48
C ASN A 44 -5.45 -33.31 -1.86
N MET A 45 -4.62 -33.62 -2.86
CA MET A 45 -5.07 -34.12 -4.17
C MET A 45 -5.59 -35.56 -4.10
N ASN A 46 -4.99 -36.39 -3.25
CA ASN A 46 -5.38 -37.79 -3.04
C ASN A 46 -5.73 -38.06 -1.56
N PRO A 47 -6.82 -37.47 -1.03
CA PRO A 47 -7.13 -37.54 0.39
C PRO A 47 -7.61 -38.94 0.80
N GLU A 48 -6.85 -39.59 1.69
CA GLU A 48 -7.22 -40.86 2.32
C GLU A 48 -8.32 -40.65 3.36
N ARG A 49 -9.56 -40.53 2.86
CA ARG A 49 -10.75 -40.24 3.68
C ARG A 49 -11.04 -41.41 4.65
N PRO A 50 -11.15 -41.17 5.96
CA PRO A 50 -11.48 -42.21 6.91
C PRO A 50 -12.91 -42.74 6.69
N ASP A 51 -13.10 -44.02 7.02
CA ASP A 51 -14.36 -44.71 6.81
C ASP A 51 -15.43 -44.34 7.87
N SER A 52 -16.66 -44.80 7.65
CA SER A 52 -17.77 -44.54 8.59
C SER A 52 -17.63 -45.25 9.94
N GLY A 53 -16.81 -46.30 10.03
CA GLY A 53 -16.41 -46.98 11.27
C GLY A 53 -15.48 -46.11 12.11
N PHE A 54 -14.35 -45.66 11.54
CA PHE A 54 -13.42 -44.73 12.20
C PHE A 54 -14.12 -43.44 12.66
N LEU A 55 -14.94 -42.83 11.80
CA LEU A 55 -15.66 -41.61 12.17
C LEU A 55 -16.63 -41.82 13.37
N ARG A 56 -17.07 -43.05 13.66
CA ARG A 56 -17.89 -43.36 14.86
C ARG A 56 -17.08 -43.53 16.15
N THR A 57 -15.76 -43.71 16.09
CA THR A 57 -14.91 -43.79 17.29
C THR A 57 -14.49 -42.41 17.82
N LEU A 58 -14.80 -41.34 17.08
CA LEU A 58 -14.46 -39.95 17.42
C LEU A 58 -15.59 -39.24 18.19
N ASP A 59 -15.24 -38.22 18.96
CA ASP A 59 -16.20 -37.47 19.78
C ASP A 59 -17.23 -36.73 18.90
N SER A 60 -18.44 -37.27 18.89
CA SER A 60 -19.61 -36.75 18.16
C SER A 60 -20.52 -35.87 19.05
N SER A 61 -20.09 -35.53 20.28
CA SER A 61 -20.89 -34.74 21.21
C SER A 61 -20.98 -33.28 20.78
N ILE A 62 -22.18 -32.71 20.90
CA ILE A 62 -22.45 -31.30 20.56
C ILE A 62 -21.53 -30.37 21.39
N LYS A 63 -21.30 -30.69 22.67
CA LYS A 63 -20.45 -29.90 23.57
C LYS A 63 -19.01 -29.79 23.06
N ARG A 64 -18.39 -30.90 22.63
CA ARG A 64 -17.01 -30.89 22.13
C ARG A 64 -16.92 -30.23 20.76
N ASN A 65 -17.81 -30.60 19.83
CA ASN A 65 -17.81 -30.06 18.47
C ASN A 65 -18.03 -28.53 18.47
N THR A 66 -19.02 -28.02 19.21
CA THR A 66 -19.23 -26.56 19.38
C THR A 66 -18.05 -25.85 20.04
N ALA A 67 -17.28 -26.51 20.92
CA ALA A 67 -16.06 -25.92 21.47
C ALA A 67 -14.94 -25.80 20.42
N VAL A 68 -14.76 -26.81 19.56
CA VAL A 68 -13.80 -26.77 18.44
C VAL A 68 -14.21 -25.72 17.39
N ILE A 69 -15.50 -25.63 17.05
CA ILE A 69 -16.02 -24.62 16.10
C ILE A 69 -15.80 -23.19 16.63
N LYS A 70 -15.90 -22.97 17.95
CA LYS A 70 -15.53 -21.67 18.55
C LYS A 70 -14.05 -21.34 18.39
N LYS A 71 -13.15 -22.32 18.52
CA LYS A 71 -11.71 -22.14 18.24
C LYS A 71 -11.42 -21.86 16.77
N LEU A 72 -12.16 -22.47 15.84
CA LEU A 72 -12.02 -22.21 14.39
C LEU A 72 -12.29 -20.74 14.00
N LYS A 73 -13.07 -20.00 14.79
CA LYS A 73 -13.31 -18.55 14.58
C LYS A 73 -12.16 -17.67 15.12
N GLN A 74 -11.17 -18.25 15.80
CA GLN A 74 -10.05 -17.57 16.45
C GLN A 74 -8.69 -18.17 16.05
N ILE A 75 -8.58 -18.79 14.87
CA ILE A 75 -7.33 -19.38 14.36
C ILE A 75 -6.17 -18.37 14.40
N ASN A 76 -5.05 -18.83 14.94
CA ASN A 76 -3.77 -18.14 15.09
C ASN A 76 -2.64 -19.19 15.11
N GLU A 77 -1.40 -18.78 14.86
CA GLU A 77 -0.27 -19.72 14.76
C GLU A 77 0.10 -20.37 16.12
N GLU A 78 0.04 -19.62 17.23
CA GLU A 78 0.35 -20.12 18.58
C GLU A 78 -0.52 -21.32 18.99
N GLN A 79 -1.80 -21.31 18.61
CA GLN A 79 -2.77 -22.35 18.98
C GLN A 79 -2.91 -23.44 17.91
N ARG A 80 -2.12 -23.41 16.83
CA ARG A 80 -2.23 -24.32 15.67
C ARG A 80 -2.22 -25.79 16.09
N GLU A 81 -1.20 -26.25 16.82
CA GLU A 81 -1.08 -27.67 17.20
C GLU A 81 -2.21 -28.13 18.13
N GLY A 82 -2.54 -27.31 19.13
CA GLY A 82 -3.63 -27.63 20.08
C GLY A 82 -5.02 -27.65 19.43
N LEU A 83 -5.22 -26.92 18.33
CA LEU A 83 -6.44 -26.97 17.52
C LEU A 83 -6.41 -28.15 16.54
N MET A 84 -5.26 -28.53 15.99
CA MET A 84 -5.10 -29.73 15.16
C MET A 84 -5.37 -31.01 15.96
N GLU A 85 -4.89 -31.13 17.20
CA GLU A 85 -5.24 -32.25 18.10
C GLU A 85 -6.73 -32.29 18.45
N ASP A 86 -7.32 -31.13 18.80
CA ASP A 86 -8.77 -31.01 19.03
C ASP A 86 -9.58 -31.47 17.81
N LEU A 87 -9.12 -31.16 16.59
CA LEU A 87 -9.74 -31.57 15.32
C LEU A 87 -9.53 -33.05 14.99
N ARG A 88 -8.38 -33.65 15.37
CA ARG A 88 -8.10 -35.08 15.18
C ARG A 88 -9.11 -35.95 15.93
N GLY A 89 -9.50 -35.55 17.14
CA GLY A 89 -10.37 -36.32 18.05
C GLY A 89 -11.89 -36.18 17.87
N VAL A 90 -12.40 -35.27 17.02
CA VAL A 90 -13.84 -35.00 16.87
C VAL A 90 -14.43 -35.45 15.53
N ASN A 91 -15.74 -35.77 15.55
CA ASN A 91 -16.54 -36.01 14.35
C ASN A 91 -17.41 -34.79 13.99
N LEU A 92 -16.88 -33.95 13.10
CA LEU A 92 -17.56 -32.78 12.54
C LEU A 92 -18.47 -33.12 11.33
N SER A 93 -18.75 -34.39 11.00
CA SER A 93 -19.60 -34.76 9.84
C SER A 93 -21.00 -34.13 9.86
N LYS A 94 -21.51 -33.74 11.03
CA LYS A 94 -22.80 -33.02 11.19
C LYS A 94 -22.67 -31.50 11.33
N PHE A 95 -21.44 -30.98 11.30
CA PHE A 95 -21.09 -29.60 11.64
C PHE A 95 -20.12 -28.95 10.62
N VAL A 96 -19.97 -29.55 9.42
CA VAL A 96 -19.03 -29.08 8.40
C VAL A 96 -19.35 -27.64 7.97
N SER A 97 -20.64 -27.31 7.84
CA SER A 97 -21.14 -25.98 7.48
C SER A 97 -20.78 -24.93 8.53
N GLU A 98 -20.92 -25.25 9.81
CA GLU A 98 -20.60 -24.39 10.94
C GLU A 98 -19.08 -24.21 11.10
N ALA A 99 -18.30 -25.27 10.87
CA ALA A 99 -16.84 -25.20 10.82
C ALA A 99 -16.35 -24.30 9.67
N VAL A 100 -16.92 -24.46 8.47
CA VAL A 100 -16.68 -23.58 7.33
C VAL A 100 -17.06 -22.13 7.66
N THR A 101 -18.22 -21.91 8.28
CA THR A 101 -18.69 -20.57 8.66
C THR A 101 -17.74 -19.92 9.66
N ALA A 102 -17.28 -20.67 10.67
CA ALA A 102 -16.31 -20.18 11.66
C ALA A 102 -14.96 -19.79 11.01
N ILE A 103 -14.46 -20.56 10.04
CA ILE A 103 -13.24 -20.24 9.28
C ILE A 103 -13.46 -19.01 8.38
N CYS A 104 -14.61 -18.91 7.71
CA CYS A 104 -14.96 -17.73 6.91
C CYS A 104 -15.03 -16.46 7.77
N ASP A 105 -15.54 -16.57 9.01
CA ASP A 105 -15.62 -15.47 9.98
C ASP A 105 -14.28 -15.10 10.65
N ALA A 106 -13.25 -15.95 10.55
CA ALA A 106 -12.01 -15.77 11.30
C ALA A 106 -11.26 -14.48 10.90
N LYS A 107 -10.74 -13.75 11.91
CA LYS A 107 -9.98 -12.51 11.74
C LYS A 107 -8.46 -12.79 11.62
N LEU A 108 -8.09 -13.51 10.56
CA LEU A 108 -6.70 -13.93 10.29
C LEU A 108 -5.79 -12.73 9.98
N ARG A 109 -4.62 -12.69 10.62
CA ARG A 109 -3.46 -11.86 10.25
C ARG A 109 -2.65 -12.57 9.15
N SER A 110 -1.58 -11.92 8.65
CA SER A 110 -0.67 -12.60 7.70
C SER A 110 0.12 -13.74 8.35
N SER A 111 0.36 -13.71 9.66
CA SER A 111 0.97 -14.80 10.44
C SER A 111 0.10 -16.07 10.46
N ASP A 112 -1.21 -15.89 10.53
CA ASP A 112 -2.16 -16.95 10.88
C ASP A 112 -2.58 -17.80 9.67
N ILE A 113 -2.09 -17.44 8.47
CA ILE A 113 -2.44 -18.09 7.20
C ILE A 113 -1.95 -19.54 7.18
N GLN A 114 -0.75 -19.85 7.68
CA GLN A 114 -0.23 -21.22 7.65
C GLN A 114 -0.99 -22.14 8.62
N ALA A 115 -1.34 -21.66 9.83
CA ALA A 115 -2.33 -22.35 10.69
C ALA A 115 -3.67 -22.61 9.99
N ALA A 116 -4.24 -21.59 9.33
CA ALA A 116 -5.49 -21.76 8.59
C ALA A 116 -5.37 -22.80 7.45
N VAL A 117 -4.25 -22.83 6.72
CA VAL A 117 -3.97 -23.78 5.64
C VAL A 117 -3.82 -25.21 6.15
N GLN A 118 -3.12 -25.43 7.27
CA GLN A 118 -2.98 -26.74 7.92
C GLN A 118 -4.34 -27.27 8.40
N ILE A 119 -5.13 -26.42 9.07
CA ILE A 119 -6.48 -26.74 9.55
C ILE A 119 -7.44 -27.05 8.40
N CYS A 120 -7.41 -26.25 7.32
CA CYS A 120 -8.23 -26.49 6.14
C CYS A 120 -7.79 -27.76 5.39
N SER A 121 -6.50 -28.10 5.36
CA SER A 121 -6.01 -29.36 4.78
C SER A 121 -6.54 -30.56 5.55
N LEU A 122 -6.44 -30.57 6.89
CA LEU A 122 -7.00 -31.65 7.73
C LEU A 122 -8.52 -31.81 7.52
N LEU A 123 -9.26 -30.70 7.48
CA LEU A 123 -10.71 -30.73 7.26
C LEU A 123 -11.08 -31.18 5.84
N HIS A 124 -10.34 -30.75 4.82
CA HIS A 124 -10.47 -31.19 3.43
C HIS A 124 -10.17 -32.67 3.27
N GLN A 125 -9.10 -33.17 3.88
CA GLN A 125 -8.74 -34.60 3.88
C GLN A 125 -9.79 -35.46 4.56
N ARG A 126 -10.47 -34.95 5.60
CA ARG A 126 -11.47 -35.71 6.35
C ARG A 126 -12.88 -35.65 5.76
N TYR A 127 -13.38 -34.47 5.39
CA TYR A 127 -14.78 -34.26 4.98
C TYR A 127 -14.88 -33.82 3.52
N LYS A 128 -15.63 -34.57 2.69
CA LYS A 128 -15.68 -34.36 1.23
C LYS A 128 -16.22 -32.97 0.85
N ASP A 129 -17.26 -32.54 1.52
CA ASP A 129 -18.03 -31.34 1.14
C ASP A 129 -17.45 -30.04 1.73
N PHE A 130 -16.32 -30.15 2.45
CA PHE A 130 -15.64 -29.02 3.10
C PHE A 130 -15.07 -28.01 2.09
N SER A 131 -14.25 -28.45 1.14
CA SER A 131 -13.59 -27.55 0.18
C SER A 131 -14.58 -26.76 -0.70
N PRO A 132 -15.62 -27.37 -1.30
CA PRO A 132 -16.63 -26.64 -2.06
C PRO A 132 -17.35 -25.56 -1.22
N SER A 133 -17.73 -25.91 0.01
CA SER A 133 -18.42 -24.99 0.93
C SER A 133 -17.49 -23.86 1.40
N LEU A 134 -16.23 -24.17 1.71
CA LEU A 134 -15.21 -23.18 2.07
C LEU A 134 -14.94 -22.21 0.92
N THR A 135 -14.75 -22.72 -0.30
CA THR A 135 -14.51 -21.90 -1.49
C THR A 135 -15.67 -20.94 -1.74
N GLN A 136 -16.92 -21.43 -1.65
CA GLN A 136 -18.11 -20.59 -1.76
C GLN A 136 -18.19 -19.53 -0.64
N GLY A 137 -17.82 -19.90 0.59
CA GLY A 137 -17.82 -19.00 1.75
C GLY A 137 -16.80 -17.87 1.63
N LEU A 138 -15.55 -18.20 1.29
CA LEU A 138 -14.46 -17.23 1.12
C LEU A 138 -14.71 -16.27 -0.07
N LEU A 139 -15.34 -16.75 -1.15
CA LEU A 139 -15.65 -15.89 -2.31
C LEU A 139 -16.68 -14.79 -2.02
N LYS A 140 -17.53 -14.94 -0.99
CA LYS A 140 -18.46 -13.87 -0.56
C LYS A 140 -17.74 -12.60 -0.06
N VAL A 141 -16.47 -12.70 0.34
CA VAL A 141 -15.64 -11.55 0.74
C VAL A 141 -15.33 -10.62 -0.45
N PHE A 142 -15.34 -11.17 -1.67
CA PHE A 142 -15.20 -10.40 -2.91
C PHE A 142 -16.57 -10.11 -3.54
N PHE A 143 -17.50 -11.06 -3.46
CA PHE A 143 -18.81 -10.99 -4.10
C PHE A 143 -19.96 -11.15 -3.07
N PRO A 144 -20.21 -10.14 -2.21
CA PRO A 144 -21.17 -10.25 -1.10
C PRO A 144 -22.64 -10.33 -1.54
N GLY A 145 -22.96 -9.95 -2.78
CA GLY A 145 -24.32 -9.95 -3.31
C GLY A 145 -25.09 -8.66 -3.00
N LYS A 146 -26.44 -8.71 -3.05
CA LYS A 146 -27.33 -7.55 -2.92
C LYS A 146 -27.98 -7.39 -1.52
N SER A 147 -27.44 -8.00 -0.48
CA SER A 147 -27.91 -7.82 0.90
C SER A 147 -27.43 -6.48 1.45
N GLY A 148 -28.31 -5.47 1.47
CA GLY A 148 -28.01 -4.07 1.82
C GLY A 148 -27.75 -3.76 3.31
N ASP A 149 -27.38 -4.75 4.12
CA ASP A 149 -27.17 -4.64 5.58
C ASP A 149 -25.73 -4.25 5.98
N ASP A 150 -24.84 -4.03 5.01
CA ASP A 150 -23.39 -3.89 5.22
C ASP A 150 -22.89 -2.44 5.04
N LEU A 151 -23.75 -1.44 5.25
CA LEU A 151 -23.42 -0.01 5.04
C LEU A 151 -22.50 0.57 6.13
N ASP A 152 -22.61 0.10 7.37
CA ASP A 152 -21.89 0.65 8.55
C ASP A 152 -20.56 -0.05 8.87
N ALA A 153 -20.15 -1.06 8.11
CA ALA A 153 -18.90 -1.78 8.37
C ALA A 153 -17.68 -1.04 7.81
N ASP A 154 -16.69 -0.79 8.68
CA ASP A 154 -15.44 -0.10 8.38
C ASP A 154 -14.75 -0.59 7.08
N LYS A 155 -14.51 0.36 6.15
CA LYS A 155 -13.81 0.12 4.88
C LYS A 155 -12.44 -0.54 5.09
N ASN A 156 -11.69 -0.16 6.14
CA ASN A 156 -10.39 -0.74 6.43
C ASN A 156 -10.52 -2.20 6.90
N LEU A 157 -11.46 -2.51 7.79
CA LEU A 157 -11.78 -3.90 8.16
C LEU A 157 -12.16 -4.76 6.94
N LYS A 158 -12.97 -4.23 6.01
CA LYS A 158 -13.28 -4.92 4.73
C LYS A 158 -12.02 -5.13 3.87
N ALA A 159 -11.17 -4.12 3.73
CA ALA A 159 -9.91 -4.22 3.00
C ALA A 159 -8.93 -5.21 3.64
N MET A 160 -8.87 -5.29 4.98
CA MET A 160 -8.08 -6.29 5.72
C MET A 160 -8.65 -7.70 5.55
N LYS A 161 -9.98 -7.85 5.52
CA LYS A 161 -10.63 -9.14 5.26
C LYS A 161 -10.45 -9.61 3.81
N LYS A 162 -10.54 -8.73 2.80
CA LYS A 162 -10.16 -9.04 1.41
C LYS A 162 -8.68 -9.48 1.34
N ARG A 163 -7.75 -8.74 1.97
CA ARG A 163 -6.30 -9.06 1.95
C ARG A 163 -5.97 -10.42 2.57
N SER A 164 -6.48 -10.71 3.77
CA SER A 164 -6.28 -12.02 4.43
C SER A 164 -6.93 -13.17 3.66
N THR A 165 -8.13 -12.96 3.12
CA THR A 165 -8.85 -13.98 2.33
C THR A 165 -8.15 -14.27 1.01
N LEU A 166 -7.59 -13.27 0.31
CA LEU A 166 -6.85 -13.49 -0.94
C LEU A 166 -5.59 -14.33 -0.72
N LYS A 167 -4.82 -14.04 0.35
CA LYS A 167 -3.66 -14.85 0.75
C LYS A 167 -4.05 -16.28 1.08
N LEU A 168 -5.15 -16.47 1.84
CA LEU A 168 -5.64 -17.81 2.17
C LEU A 168 -6.07 -18.59 0.91
N LEU A 169 -6.82 -17.97 0.00
CA LEU A 169 -7.22 -18.62 -1.27
C LEU A 169 -6.01 -19.07 -2.09
N LEU A 170 -4.97 -18.22 -2.23
CA LEU A 170 -3.74 -18.56 -2.93
C LEU A 170 -3.02 -19.76 -2.30
N GLU A 171 -2.83 -19.76 -0.98
CA GLU A 171 -2.17 -20.88 -0.30
C GLU A 171 -3.00 -22.17 -0.36
N LEU A 172 -4.32 -22.11 -0.19
CA LEU A 172 -5.23 -23.26 -0.34
C LEU A 172 -5.21 -23.84 -1.76
N TYR A 173 -5.01 -23.00 -2.78
CA TYR A 173 -4.82 -23.45 -4.16
C TYR A 173 -3.45 -24.12 -4.37
N PHE A 174 -2.38 -23.54 -3.83
CA PHE A 174 -1.04 -24.13 -3.87
C PHE A 174 -1.01 -25.50 -3.18
N VAL A 175 -1.59 -25.63 -1.99
CA VAL A 175 -1.70 -26.92 -1.29
C VAL A 175 -2.83 -27.82 -1.81
N GLY A 176 -3.52 -27.48 -2.90
CA GLY A 176 -4.52 -28.38 -3.51
C GLY A 176 -5.78 -28.66 -2.68
N VAL A 177 -6.13 -27.80 -1.71
CA VAL A 177 -7.49 -27.77 -1.14
C VAL A 177 -8.46 -27.16 -2.14
N ILE A 178 -7.98 -26.23 -2.97
CA ILE A 178 -8.73 -25.60 -4.07
C ILE A 178 -8.05 -25.97 -5.40
N GLU A 179 -8.82 -26.39 -6.39
CA GLU A 179 -8.32 -26.78 -7.72
C GLU A 179 -8.68 -25.78 -8.83
N ASP A 180 -9.80 -25.05 -8.69
CA ASP A 180 -10.24 -24.10 -9.70
C ASP A 180 -9.43 -22.80 -9.66
N SER A 181 -8.56 -22.61 -10.66
CA SER A 181 -7.83 -21.36 -10.90
C SER A 181 -8.73 -20.24 -11.45
N GLY A 182 -9.94 -20.56 -11.95
CA GLY A 182 -10.95 -19.63 -12.42
C GLY A 182 -11.46 -18.67 -11.34
N ILE A 183 -11.42 -19.06 -10.06
CA ILE A 183 -11.79 -18.17 -8.96
C ILE A 183 -10.92 -16.90 -8.93
N PHE A 184 -9.61 -17.03 -9.22
CA PHE A 184 -8.69 -15.90 -9.29
C PHE A 184 -8.95 -15.05 -10.53
N MET A 185 -9.34 -15.65 -11.66
CA MET A 185 -9.72 -14.88 -12.85
C MET A 185 -10.90 -13.95 -12.55
N ASN A 186 -11.89 -14.45 -11.80
CA ASN A 186 -13.05 -13.66 -11.38
C ASN A 186 -12.67 -12.55 -10.38
N ILE A 187 -11.84 -12.85 -9.37
CA ILE A 187 -11.36 -11.85 -8.40
C ILE A 187 -10.54 -10.76 -9.11
N ILE A 188 -9.57 -11.12 -9.95
CA ILE A 188 -8.73 -10.14 -10.65
C ILE A 188 -9.59 -9.28 -11.58
N LYS A 189 -10.55 -9.86 -12.32
CA LYS A 189 -11.47 -9.10 -13.18
C LYS A 189 -12.23 -7.99 -12.44
N ASP A 190 -12.63 -8.24 -11.19
CA ASP A 190 -13.30 -7.27 -10.32
C ASP A 190 -12.32 -6.19 -9.83
N LEU A 191 -11.16 -6.60 -9.32
CA LEU A 191 -10.14 -5.67 -8.84
C LEU A 191 -9.62 -4.73 -9.94
N THR A 192 -9.49 -5.24 -11.18
CA THR A 192 -9.05 -4.47 -12.36
C THR A 192 -10.18 -3.74 -13.10
N ASN A 193 -11.39 -3.66 -12.53
CA ASN A 193 -12.48 -2.90 -13.15
C ASN A 193 -12.17 -1.39 -13.11
N LEU A 194 -12.10 -0.76 -14.30
CA LEU A 194 -11.71 0.66 -14.43
C LEU A 194 -12.70 1.62 -13.76
N GLU A 195 -13.97 1.24 -13.58
CA GLU A 195 -14.93 2.05 -12.82
C GLU A 195 -14.50 2.27 -11.35
N HIS A 196 -13.69 1.35 -10.79
CA HIS A 196 -13.16 1.49 -9.43
C HIS A 196 -12.12 2.62 -9.29
N LEU A 197 -11.51 3.08 -10.39
CA LEU A 197 -10.55 4.20 -10.39
C LEU A 197 -11.20 5.55 -10.00
N LYS A 198 -12.54 5.62 -9.97
CA LYS A 198 -13.31 6.80 -9.56
C LYS A 198 -13.49 6.92 -8.04
N ASP A 199 -13.24 5.85 -7.28
CA ASP A 199 -13.26 5.86 -5.81
C ASP A 199 -11.85 5.56 -5.27
N ARG A 200 -11.30 6.51 -4.51
CA ARG A 200 -9.89 6.47 -4.06
C ARG A 200 -9.62 5.37 -3.03
N ASP A 201 -10.55 5.11 -2.12
CA ASP A 201 -10.43 4.04 -1.12
C ASP A 201 -10.44 2.65 -1.78
N THR A 202 -11.32 2.46 -2.77
CA THR A 202 -11.41 1.24 -3.57
C THR A 202 -10.18 1.08 -4.46
N THR A 203 -9.70 2.16 -5.08
CA THR A 203 -8.45 2.16 -5.87
C THR A 203 -7.26 1.70 -5.03
N GLN A 204 -7.03 2.33 -3.87
CA GLN A 204 -5.99 1.93 -2.92
C GLN A 204 -6.14 0.46 -2.47
N THR A 205 -7.37 0.05 -2.17
CA THR A 205 -7.65 -1.33 -1.74
C THR A 205 -7.34 -2.33 -2.86
N ASN A 206 -7.74 -2.03 -4.10
CA ASN A 206 -7.51 -2.89 -5.25
C ASN A 206 -6.02 -2.93 -5.62
N MET A 207 -5.32 -1.79 -5.65
CA MET A 207 -3.88 -1.72 -5.87
C MET A 207 -3.10 -2.60 -4.89
N THR A 208 -3.37 -2.48 -3.59
CA THR A 208 -2.68 -3.30 -2.57
C THR A 208 -3.04 -4.79 -2.63
N LEU A 209 -4.26 -5.13 -3.05
CA LEU A 209 -4.66 -6.52 -3.33
C LEU A 209 -3.96 -7.09 -4.57
N LEU A 210 -3.92 -6.34 -5.66
CA LEU A 210 -3.27 -6.71 -6.92
C LEU A 210 -1.75 -6.88 -6.73
N ALA A 211 -1.10 -5.95 -6.03
CA ALA A 211 0.33 -6.04 -5.72
C ALA A 211 0.66 -7.19 -4.75
N SER A 212 -0.26 -7.55 -3.84
CA SER A 212 -0.12 -8.77 -3.02
C SER A 212 -0.33 -10.05 -3.83
N PHE A 213 -1.27 -10.05 -4.78
CA PHE A 213 -1.49 -11.18 -5.68
C PHE A 213 -0.31 -11.38 -6.63
N ALA A 214 0.27 -10.30 -7.18
CA ALA A 214 1.37 -10.41 -8.12
C ALA A 214 2.64 -10.98 -7.46
N ARG A 215 3.02 -10.51 -6.25
CA ARG A 215 4.16 -11.06 -5.50
C ARG A 215 4.00 -12.54 -5.13
N GLN A 216 2.82 -12.96 -4.66
CA GLN A 216 2.60 -14.34 -4.19
C GLN A 216 2.19 -15.30 -5.33
N GLY A 217 1.53 -14.77 -6.37
CA GLY A 217 0.93 -15.51 -7.48
C GLY A 217 1.66 -15.34 -8.81
N ARG A 218 2.97 -15.07 -8.81
CA ARG A 218 3.80 -14.83 -10.02
C ARG A 218 3.56 -15.83 -11.16
N ILE A 219 3.32 -17.10 -10.82
CA ILE A 219 2.98 -18.16 -11.79
C ILE A 219 1.68 -17.91 -12.59
N PHE A 220 0.67 -17.25 -12.01
CA PHE A 220 -0.56 -16.84 -12.71
C PHE A 220 -0.26 -15.74 -13.74
N LEU A 221 0.67 -14.84 -13.44
CA LEU A 221 1.17 -13.82 -14.36
C LEU A 221 2.24 -14.39 -15.32
N GLY A 222 2.63 -15.65 -15.14
CA GLY A 222 3.69 -16.31 -15.90
C GLY A 222 5.04 -15.61 -15.78
N LEU A 223 5.30 -14.98 -14.62
CA LEU A 223 6.62 -14.47 -14.21
C LEU A 223 7.39 -15.60 -13.53
N SER A 224 8.72 -15.60 -13.69
CA SER A 224 9.60 -16.56 -13.02
C SER A 224 9.72 -16.27 -11.53
N PHE A 225 9.97 -17.29 -10.72
CA PHE A 225 10.55 -17.13 -9.40
C PHE A 225 12.07 -17.21 -9.53
N SER A 226 12.81 -16.37 -8.81
CA SER A 226 14.27 -16.42 -8.72
C SER A 226 14.70 -17.55 -7.79
N GLY A 227 14.71 -18.78 -8.30
CA GLY A 227 15.04 -19.99 -7.53
C GLY A 227 15.11 -21.27 -8.36
N GLN A 228 15.64 -22.32 -7.72
CA GLN A 228 16.00 -23.64 -8.28
C GLN A 228 14.91 -24.41 -9.06
N GLU A 229 15.32 -25.52 -9.70
CA GLU A 229 14.48 -26.45 -10.47
C GLU A 229 13.25 -26.97 -9.69
N ILE A 230 13.35 -27.10 -8.36
CA ILE A 230 12.26 -27.50 -7.45
C ILE A 230 11.02 -26.60 -7.62
N TYR A 231 11.23 -25.28 -7.78
CA TYR A 231 10.15 -24.33 -8.00
C TYR A 231 9.46 -24.61 -9.34
N GLU A 232 10.23 -24.87 -10.40
CA GLU A 232 9.64 -25.18 -11.70
C GLU A 232 8.76 -26.44 -11.69
N GLU A 233 9.21 -27.52 -11.05
CA GLU A 233 8.42 -28.77 -10.98
C GLU A 233 7.11 -28.56 -10.23
N PHE A 234 7.16 -27.90 -9.06
CA PHE A 234 5.96 -27.55 -8.30
C PHE A 234 4.98 -26.69 -9.12
N PHE A 235 5.49 -25.65 -9.80
CA PHE A 235 4.64 -24.74 -10.58
C PHE A 235 4.12 -25.35 -11.89
N LYS A 236 4.82 -26.33 -12.48
CA LYS A 236 4.28 -27.17 -13.57
C LYS A 236 3.06 -27.98 -13.08
N GLY A 237 3.11 -28.52 -11.86
CA GLY A 237 2.03 -29.25 -11.20
C GLY A 237 0.78 -28.45 -10.77
N LEU A 238 0.70 -27.15 -11.10
CA LEU A 238 -0.49 -26.32 -10.86
C LEU A 238 -1.45 -26.25 -12.07
N ASN A 239 -1.05 -26.73 -13.25
CA ASN A 239 -1.88 -26.77 -14.47
C ASN A 239 -2.43 -25.42 -14.97
N ILE A 240 -1.90 -24.28 -14.53
CA ILE A 240 -2.33 -22.94 -14.96
C ILE A 240 -2.02 -22.76 -16.46
N THR A 241 -3.07 -22.60 -17.26
CA THR A 241 -2.97 -22.63 -18.73
C THR A 241 -2.35 -21.35 -19.31
N THR A 242 -1.81 -21.45 -20.53
CA THR A 242 -1.24 -20.30 -21.25
C THR A 242 -2.24 -19.16 -21.45
N ASP A 243 -3.53 -19.47 -21.67
CA ASP A 243 -4.56 -18.45 -21.90
C ASP A 243 -5.04 -17.80 -20.59
N GLN A 244 -5.01 -18.53 -19.47
CA GLN A 244 -5.13 -17.92 -18.15
C GLN A 244 -3.97 -16.95 -17.89
N LYS A 245 -2.72 -17.34 -18.19
CA LYS A 245 -1.55 -16.45 -18.05
C LYS A 245 -1.61 -15.21 -18.95
N LYS A 246 -2.19 -15.32 -20.15
CA LYS A 246 -2.53 -14.16 -21.00
C LYS A 246 -3.60 -13.27 -20.37
N PHE A 247 -4.67 -13.86 -19.82
CA PHE A 247 -5.75 -13.12 -19.16
C PHE A 247 -5.23 -12.29 -17.98
N PHE A 248 -4.48 -12.90 -17.05
CA PHE A 248 -3.95 -12.20 -15.88
C PHE A 248 -3.02 -11.05 -16.29
N ARG A 249 -2.05 -11.29 -17.18
CA ARG A 249 -1.16 -10.23 -17.68
C ARG A 249 -1.92 -9.09 -18.35
N LYS A 250 -2.90 -9.38 -19.20
CA LYS A 250 -3.70 -8.34 -19.86
C LYS A 250 -4.50 -7.51 -18.84
N ALA A 251 -5.13 -8.15 -17.85
CA ALA A 251 -5.88 -7.46 -16.81
C ALA A 251 -4.99 -6.53 -15.98
N PHE A 252 -3.78 -6.99 -15.61
CA PHE A 252 -2.80 -6.18 -14.88
C PHE A 252 -2.27 -5.01 -15.71
N HIS A 253 -1.84 -5.22 -16.95
CA HIS A 253 -1.39 -4.11 -17.82
C HIS A 253 -2.49 -3.07 -18.03
N THR A 254 -3.69 -3.47 -18.49
CA THR A 254 -4.77 -2.50 -18.77
C THR A 254 -5.23 -1.72 -17.52
N TYR A 255 -5.10 -2.28 -16.32
CA TYR A 255 -5.36 -1.55 -15.08
C TYR A 255 -4.18 -0.63 -14.67
N TYR A 256 -2.94 -1.07 -14.89
CA TYR A 256 -1.75 -0.28 -14.65
C TYR A 256 -1.68 0.96 -15.55
N ASP A 257 -1.93 0.79 -16.85
CA ASP A 257 -1.91 1.86 -17.84
C ASP A 257 -2.92 2.97 -17.45
N ALA A 258 -4.17 2.59 -17.16
CA ALA A 258 -5.22 3.51 -16.72
C ALA A 258 -4.95 4.15 -15.33
N ALA A 259 -4.22 3.46 -14.44
CA ALA A 259 -3.79 4.04 -13.17
C ALA A 259 -2.62 5.02 -13.34
N ALA A 260 -1.75 4.81 -14.33
CA ALA A 260 -0.70 5.76 -14.71
C ALA A 260 -1.29 7.01 -15.36
N GLU A 261 -2.34 6.89 -16.18
CA GLU A 261 -3.12 8.04 -16.69
C GLU A 261 -3.78 8.82 -15.52
N LEU A 262 -4.39 8.13 -14.55
CA LEU A 262 -4.94 8.77 -13.34
C LEU A 262 -3.85 9.52 -12.55
N LEU A 263 -2.69 8.92 -12.35
CA LEU A 263 -1.54 9.52 -11.67
C LEU A 263 -1.01 10.77 -12.40
N GLN A 264 -0.93 10.75 -13.73
CA GLN A 264 -0.59 11.91 -14.54
C GLN A 264 -1.63 13.03 -14.36
N SER A 265 -2.92 12.70 -14.20
CA SER A 265 -3.96 13.68 -13.94
C SER A 265 -3.91 14.28 -12.52
N GLU A 266 -3.63 13.48 -11.47
CA GLU A 266 -3.41 14.03 -10.11
C GLU A 266 -2.13 14.88 -10.07
N HIS A 267 -1.08 14.50 -10.79
CA HIS A 267 0.15 15.29 -10.93
C HIS A 267 -0.10 16.65 -11.60
N ALA A 268 -0.78 16.68 -12.74
CA ALA A 268 -1.13 17.92 -13.43
C ALA A 268 -1.99 18.85 -12.56
N SER A 269 -2.93 18.29 -11.79
CA SER A 269 -3.73 19.03 -10.81
C SER A 269 -2.87 19.60 -9.66
N LEU A 270 -1.89 18.84 -9.18
CA LEU A 270 -0.95 19.29 -8.15
C LEU A 270 -0.08 20.45 -8.65
N ARG A 271 0.49 20.34 -9.85
CA ARG A 271 1.30 21.39 -10.49
C ARG A 271 0.51 22.67 -10.74
N GLN A 272 -0.76 22.56 -11.16
CA GLN A 272 -1.66 23.70 -11.30
C GLN A 272 -1.87 24.41 -9.95
N MET A 273 -2.16 23.65 -8.89
CA MET A 273 -2.35 24.19 -7.54
C MET A 273 -1.08 24.84 -6.96
N GLU A 274 0.10 24.29 -7.27
CA GLU A 274 1.39 24.92 -6.91
C GLU A 274 1.61 26.25 -7.64
N HIS A 275 1.27 26.32 -8.92
CA HIS A 275 1.37 27.56 -9.71
C HIS A 275 0.35 28.63 -9.28
N GLU A 276 -0.86 28.22 -8.86
CA GLU A 276 -1.86 29.12 -8.27
C GLU A 276 -1.44 29.64 -6.89
N ASN A 277 -0.93 28.75 -6.02
CA ASN A 277 -0.40 29.14 -4.72
C ASN A 277 0.81 30.07 -4.84
N ALA A 278 1.73 29.83 -5.79
CA ALA A 278 2.85 30.73 -6.05
C ALA A 278 2.39 32.14 -6.46
N LYS A 279 1.34 32.26 -7.28
CA LYS A 279 0.75 33.57 -7.63
C LYS A 279 0.15 34.29 -6.43
N ILE A 280 -0.55 33.57 -5.56
CA ILE A 280 -1.15 34.14 -4.34
C ILE A 280 -0.05 34.63 -3.39
N LEU A 281 0.98 33.80 -3.17
CA LEU A 281 2.13 34.13 -2.33
C LEU A 281 2.88 35.36 -2.86
N ASN A 282 3.17 35.42 -4.16
CA ASN A 282 3.85 36.57 -4.76
C ASN A 282 2.99 37.86 -4.74
N ALA A 283 1.66 37.73 -4.78
CA ALA A 283 0.74 38.87 -4.79
C ALA A 283 0.29 39.36 -3.40
N ARG A 284 0.51 38.58 -2.34
CA ARG A 284 0.03 38.89 -0.97
C ARG A 284 1.07 38.73 0.14
N GLY A 285 2.19 38.04 -0.11
CA GLY A 285 3.18 37.66 0.88
C GLY A 285 2.82 36.42 1.73
N GLU A 286 1.57 35.95 1.66
CA GLU A 286 1.05 34.84 2.48
C GLU A 286 0.09 33.92 1.71
N LEU A 287 -0.09 32.70 2.23
CA LEU A 287 -1.09 31.72 1.81
C LEU A 287 -2.07 31.47 2.97
N SER A 288 -3.35 31.24 2.65
CA SER A 288 -4.34 30.87 3.66
C SER A 288 -4.16 29.41 4.13
N ASP A 289 -4.58 29.13 5.37
CA ASP A 289 -4.64 27.76 5.91
C ASP A 289 -5.46 26.81 5.00
N GLU A 290 -6.46 27.35 4.29
CA GLU A 290 -7.30 26.61 3.35
C GLU A 290 -6.52 26.19 2.09
N ASN A 291 -5.70 27.08 1.53
CA ASN A 291 -4.80 26.79 0.41
C ASN A 291 -3.68 25.82 0.81
N VAL A 292 -3.10 26.00 1.99
CA VAL A 292 -2.08 25.06 2.53
C VAL A 292 -2.70 23.69 2.77
N SER A 293 -3.87 23.62 3.42
CA SER A 293 -4.55 22.36 3.75
C SER A 293 -5.05 21.61 2.52
N SER A 294 -5.53 22.32 1.48
CA SER A 294 -5.95 21.69 0.22
C SER A 294 -4.76 21.17 -0.59
N TYR A 295 -3.67 21.94 -0.69
CA TYR A 295 -2.42 21.49 -1.29
C TYR A 295 -1.85 20.26 -0.58
N GLU A 296 -1.79 20.26 0.75
CA GLU A 296 -1.33 19.10 1.50
C GLU A 296 -2.18 17.84 1.23
N LYS A 297 -3.52 17.98 1.16
CA LYS A 297 -4.43 16.86 0.87
C LYS A 297 -4.21 16.29 -0.53
N LEU A 298 -3.96 17.15 -1.53
CA LEU A 298 -3.69 16.74 -2.90
C LEU A 298 -2.29 16.12 -3.03
N ARG A 299 -1.27 16.73 -2.42
CA ARG A 299 0.09 16.17 -2.37
C ARG A 299 0.12 14.79 -1.70
N LYS A 300 -0.50 14.66 -0.51
CA LYS A 300 -0.61 13.40 0.23
C LYS A 300 -1.43 12.34 -0.53
N SER A 301 -2.32 12.75 -1.44
CA SER A 301 -2.96 11.85 -2.41
C SER A 301 -1.97 11.31 -3.43
N TYR A 302 -1.35 12.22 -4.18
CA TYR A 302 -0.45 11.92 -5.28
C TYR A 302 0.72 11.04 -4.81
N ASP A 303 1.36 11.42 -3.70
CA ASP A 303 2.37 10.65 -2.98
C ASP A 303 1.96 9.19 -2.74
N HIS A 304 0.71 8.98 -2.31
CA HIS A 304 0.19 7.67 -1.95
C HIS A 304 -0.24 6.86 -3.18
N LEU A 305 -0.87 7.49 -4.16
CA LEU A 305 -1.17 6.88 -5.45
C LEU A 305 0.11 6.43 -6.16
N TYR A 306 1.13 7.29 -6.21
CA TYR A 306 2.47 6.99 -6.76
C TYR A 306 3.12 5.77 -6.07
N ARG A 307 3.11 5.73 -4.73
CA ARG A 307 3.62 4.58 -3.96
C ARG A 307 2.86 3.29 -4.27
N ASN A 308 1.53 3.33 -4.36
CA ASN A 308 0.71 2.17 -4.68
C ASN A 308 0.95 1.66 -6.11
N ILE A 309 1.05 2.55 -7.10
CA ILE A 309 1.34 2.19 -8.50
C ILE A 309 2.76 1.64 -8.64
N SER A 310 3.75 2.27 -8.02
CA SER A 310 5.14 1.79 -8.01
C SER A 310 5.26 0.40 -7.37
N SER A 311 4.55 0.18 -6.26
CA SER A 311 4.49 -1.11 -5.55
C SER A 311 3.73 -2.19 -6.34
N LEU A 312 2.87 -1.81 -7.28
CA LEU A 312 2.21 -2.71 -8.23
C LEU A 312 3.12 -3.01 -9.44
N ALA A 313 3.86 -2.03 -9.94
CA ALA A 313 4.84 -2.19 -11.02
C ALA A 313 5.94 -3.19 -10.60
N GLU A 314 6.60 -2.92 -9.47
CA GLU A 314 7.61 -3.79 -8.84
C GLU A 314 7.09 -5.23 -8.68
N ALA A 315 5.86 -5.39 -8.16
CA ALA A 315 5.25 -6.70 -7.93
C ALA A 315 5.00 -7.50 -9.22
N PHE A 316 4.96 -6.84 -10.37
CA PHE A 316 4.68 -7.39 -11.69
C PHE A 316 5.89 -7.30 -12.65
N ASP A 317 7.10 -7.08 -12.11
CA ASP A 317 8.36 -6.93 -12.86
C ASP A 317 8.35 -5.78 -13.89
N MET A 318 7.52 -4.76 -13.68
CA MET A 318 7.45 -3.54 -14.49
C MET A 318 8.23 -2.39 -13.84
N GLN A 319 8.73 -1.46 -14.67
CA GLN A 319 9.26 -0.19 -14.17
C GLN A 319 8.13 0.73 -13.69
N PRO A 320 8.29 1.43 -12.56
CA PRO A 320 7.38 2.49 -12.12
C PRO A 320 7.16 3.58 -13.19
N PRO A 321 6.06 4.35 -13.12
CA PRO A 321 5.80 5.41 -14.08
C PRO A 321 6.79 6.56 -13.86
N VAL A 322 7.54 6.90 -14.90
CA VAL A 322 8.37 8.10 -14.91
C VAL A 322 7.45 9.31 -15.03
N MET A 323 7.55 10.21 -14.06
CA MET A 323 6.81 11.48 -14.05
C MET A 323 7.68 12.58 -14.69
N PRO A 324 7.09 13.58 -15.38
CA PRO A 324 7.86 14.70 -15.90
C PRO A 324 8.60 15.45 -14.79
N GLU A 325 9.90 15.73 -14.99
CA GLU A 325 10.66 16.63 -14.12
C GLU A 325 10.53 18.06 -14.62
N ASP A 326 10.06 18.97 -13.76
CA ASP A 326 9.95 20.39 -14.07
C ASP A 326 11.20 21.15 -13.61
N GLY A 327 11.92 21.77 -14.56
CA GLY A 327 13.01 22.72 -14.31
C GLY A 327 12.60 24.02 -13.59
N HIS A 328 11.33 24.13 -13.19
CA HIS A 328 10.79 25.20 -12.34
C HIS A 328 10.46 24.72 -10.93
N THR A 329 11.11 23.65 -10.46
CA THR A 329 11.06 23.20 -9.06
C THR A 329 11.92 24.13 -8.19
N THR A 330 11.53 25.40 -8.10
CA THR A 330 12.07 26.35 -7.11
C THR A 330 11.67 25.85 -5.73
N ARG A 331 12.55 25.07 -5.09
CA ARG A 331 12.26 24.30 -3.88
C ARG A 331 12.03 25.23 -2.69
N VAL A 332 10.78 25.65 -2.45
CA VAL A 332 10.36 26.40 -1.26
C VAL A 332 10.31 25.48 -0.02
N THR A 333 11.42 24.79 0.25
CA THR A 333 11.73 24.12 1.51
C THR A 333 13.19 24.41 1.87
N THR A 334 13.35 25.19 2.94
CA THR A 334 14.61 25.66 3.54
C THR A 334 15.71 24.60 3.65
N GLY A 335 16.97 25.01 3.48
CA GLY A 335 18.18 24.28 3.90
C GLY A 335 18.62 23.13 3.00
N GLU A 336 19.74 23.34 2.29
CA GLU A 336 20.68 22.33 1.75
C GLU A 336 20.13 21.21 0.82
N ASP A 337 20.89 20.58 -0.08
CA ASP A 337 22.32 20.70 -0.40
C ASP A 337 22.49 20.75 -1.94
N ALA A 338 23.63 21.21 -2.45
CA ALA A 338 23.83 21.51 -3.88
C ALA A 338 24.90 20.63 -4.55
N SER A 339 24.49 19.79 -5.51
CA SER A 339 25.40 19.23 -6.52
C SER A 339 24.69 19.06 -7.87
N ALA A 340 25.28 19.59 -8.93
CA ALA A 340 24.77 19.52 -10.29
C ALA A 340 25.92 19.28 -11.29
N PRO A 341 25.85 18.25 -12.16
CA PRO A 341 26.83 18.05 -13.22
C PRO A 341 26.47 18.90 -14.45
N ALA A 342 27.44 19.62 -15.01
CA ALA A 342 27.24 20.45 -16.19
C ALA A 342 27.46 19.68 -17.50
N SER A 343 26.57 19.86 -18.48
CA SER A 343 26.88 19.87 -19.92
C SER A 343 25.72 20.46 -20.71
N GLY A 344 25.97 21.59 -21.37
CA GLY A 344 24.90 22.44 -21.91
C GLY A 344 24.44 22.13 -23.33
N LYS A 345 23.38 22.84 -23.72
CA LYS A 345 23.12 23.26 -25.11
C LYS A 345 22.28 24.54 -25.09
N ASP A 346 22.59 25.47 -25.98
CA ASP A 346 21.99 26.81 -25.96
C ASP A 346 20.51 26.83 -26.36
N SER A 347 19.65 27.27 -25.43
CA SER A 347 18.43 28.01 -25.75
C SER A 347 17.90 28.77 -24.52
N VAL A 348 17.76 30.09 -24.64
CA VAL A 348 17.05 30.98 -23.70
C VAL A 348 17.64 31.04 -22.27
N LEU A 349 18.86 31.56 -22.12
CA LEU A 349 19.44 31.96 -20.81
C LEU A 349 19.10 33.43 -20.46
N GLU A 350 17.85 33.85 -20.64
CA GLU A 350 17.43 35.26 -20.50
C GLU A 350 16.33 35.46 -19.44
N ALA A 351 16.20 34.49 -18.52
CA ALA A 351 15.24 34.49 -17.41
C ALA A 351 15.92 34.18 -16.05
N LEU A 352 17.18 34.62 -15.87
CA LEU A 352 17.92 34.52 -14.61
C LEU A 352 17.72 35.75 -13.70
N TRP A 353 17.29 36.88 -14.28
CA TRP A 353 17.07 38.15 -13.63
C TRP A 353 15.66 38.64 -13.99
N ASP A 354 14.88 39.12 -13.01
CA ASP A 354 13.50 39.61 -13.23
C ASP A 354 13.46 40.92 -14.04
N ASP A 355 14.53 41.73 -13.98
CA ASP A 355 14.69 42.98 -14.70
C ASP A 355 16.17 43.35 -14.92
N GLU A 356 16.42 44.32 -15.82
CA GLU A 356 17.76 44.75 -16.24
C GLU A 356 18.47 45.63 -15.20
N ASP A 357 17.74 46.40 -14.39
CA ASP A 357 18.34 47.24 -13.34
C ASP A 357 18.87 46.36 -12.20
N THR A 358 18.15 45.29 -11.84
CA THR A 358 18.59 44.25 -10.91
C THR A 358 19.83 43.51 -11.45
N ARG A 359 19.86 43.12 -12.74
CA ARG A 359 21.06 42.57 -13.38
C ARG A 359 22.23 43.55 -13.25
N ALA A 360 22.03 44.81 -13.63
CA ALA A 360 23.06 45.84 -13.62
C ALA A 360 23.59 46.14 -12.20
N PHE A 361 22.77 45.98 -11.15
CA PHE A 361 23.22 46.15 -9.76
C PHE A 361 24.21 45.07 -9.30
N TYR A 362 24.02 43.80 -9.73
CA TYR A 362 24.89 42.69 -9.32
C TYR A 362 26.07 42.45 -10.29
N GLU A 363 25.92 42.74 -11.58
CA GLU A 363 26.98 42.62 -12.58
C GLU A 363 27.83 43.90 -12.71
N GLY A 364 27.27 45.06 -12.32
CA GLY A 364 27.93 46.39 -12.34
C GLY A 364 28.89 46.62 -11.17
N LEU A 365 29.99 45.86 -11.14
CA LEU A 365 31.03 46.00 -10.12
C LEU A 365 31.61 47.44 -10.06
N PRO A 366 31.68 48.09 -8.88
CA PRO A 366 32.32 49.41 -8.73
C PRO A 366 33.79 49.39 -9.14
N ASP A 367 34.27 50.43 -9.83
CA ASP A 367 35.69 50.57 -10.13
C ASP A 367 36.49 50.82 -8.84
N LEU A 368 37.16 49.77 -8.36
CA LEU A 368 37.97 49.81 -7.15
C LEU A 368 39.11 50.84 -7.23
N ARG A 369 39.54 51.28 -8.42
CA ARG A 369 40.52 52.37 -8.58
C ARG A 369 39.99 53.74 -8.12
N ALA A 370 38.67 53.93 -8.08
CA ALA A 370 38.04 55.15 -7.57
C ALA A 370 37.90 55.16 -6.04
N PHE A 371 37.97 54.00 -5.38
CA PHE A 371 37.69 53.83 -3.94
C PHE A 371 38.84 53.28 -3.11
N VAL A 372 39.85 52.65 -3.74
CA VAL A 372 41.01 52.03 -3.08
C VAL A 372 42.31 52.71 -3.55
N PRO A 373 43.16 53.23 -2.64
CA PRO A 373 44.43 53.84 -3.02
C PRO A 373 45.32 52.90 -3.83
N ALA A 374 45.84 53.36 -4.97
CA ALA A 374 46.56 52.56 -5.96
C ALA A 374 47.73 51.70 -5.39
N VAL A 375 48.36 52.15 -4.30
CA VAL A 375 49.42 51.43 -3.58
C VAL A 375 48.96 50.04 -3.08
N LEU A 376 47.66 49.87 -2.81
CA LEU A 376 47.05 48.59 -2.41
C LEU A 376 46.62 47.71 -3.59
N LEU A 377 46.57 48.26 -4.82
CA LEU A 377 46.18 47.54 -6.04
C LEU A 377 47.39 46.90 -6.76
N GLY A 378 48.61 47.05 -6.24
CA GLY A 378 49.79 46.30 -6.68
C GLY A 378 50.40 46.72 -8.01
N GLU A 379 49.99 47.86 -8.58
CA GLU A 379 50.57 48.39 -9.83
C GLU A 379 52.02 48.88 -9.58
N ALA A 380 53.01 48.09 -10.02
CA ALA A 380 54.43 48.40 -9.89
C ALA A 380 54.90 49.50 -10.86
N GLU A 381 55.93 50.26 -10.47
CA GLU A 381 56.39 51.46 -11.18
C GLU A 381 56.73 51.24 -12.67
N PRO A 382 56.19 52.06 -13.60
CA PRO A 382 56.52 51.98 -15.02
C PRO A 382 57.87 52.64 -15.34
N LYS A 383 58.77 51.91 -15.99
CA LYS A 383 60.02 52.49 -16.53
C LYS A 383 59.77 53.23 -17.85
N VAL A 384 59.69 54.55 -17.72
CA VAL A 384 59.91 55.62 -18.72
C VAL A 384 60.57 55.18 -20.04
N ASN A 385 59.94 55.53 -21.17
CA ASN A 385 60.60 56.37 -22.19
C ASN A 385 59.63 57.11 -23.16
N GLU A 386 59.65 58.45 -23.12
CA GLU A 386 59.37 59.44 -24.21
C GLU A 386 58.03 59.42 -25.00
N GLN A 387 57.48 60.55 -25.49
CA GLN A 387 57.95 61.95 -25.51
C GLN A 387 56.78 62.98 -25.51
N SER A 388 56.87 63.98 -24.63
CA SER A 388 56.34 65.37 -24.68
C SER A 388 55.11 65.77 -25.54
N ALA A 389 54.11 66.47 -24.94
CA ALA A 389 54.04 67.97 -24.95
C ALA A 389 52.62 68.61 -24.79
N LYS A 390 52.56 69.63 -23.91
CA LYS A 390 51.74 70.88 -23.93
C LYS A 390 50.27 70.94 -23.46
N MET A 391 50.07 71.89 -22.52
CA MET A 391 48.95 72.84 -22.35
C MET A 391 47.60 72.33 -21.77
N GLN A 392 46.81 73.12 -21.01
CA GLN A 392 47.07 74.35 -20.21
C GLN A 392 45.87 74.68 -19.27
N GLU A 393 46.15 74.96 -17.98
CA GLU A 393 45.39 75.78 -17.00
C GLU A 393 43.93 75.50 -16.53
N GLN A 394 43.72 75.81 -15.22
CA GLN A 394 42.51 76.38 -14.57
C GLN A 394 41.24 75.49 -14.48
N GLN A 395 40.35 75.57 -13.48
CA GLN A 395 40.07 76.42 -12.28
C GLN A 395 39.28 75.52 -11.26
N THR A 396 38.97 75.81 -9.98
CA THR A 396 39.55 76.63 -8.89
C THR A 396 38.82 76.27 -7.57
N GLU A 397 39.46 76.56 -6.42
CA GLU A 397 39.01 76.64 -4.99
C GLU A 397 37.49 76.53 -4.66
N LEU A 398 37.06 75.97 -3.51
CA LEU A 398 37.24 76.57 -2.16
C LEU A 398 37.01 75.59 -0.99
N ALA A 399 37.59 75.92 0.17
CA ALA A 399 37.21 75.49 1.54
C ALA A 399 36.66 76.75 2.31
N PRO A 400 36.35 76.80 3.64
CA PRO A 400 37.04 76.15 4.77
C PRO A 400 36.19 75.76 6.04
N GLU A 401 36.90 75.35 7.11
CA GLU A 401 36.58 75.45 8.57
C GLU A 401 35.38 74.65 9.17
N SER A 402 35.45 73.95 10.32
CA SER A 402 35.95 74.21 11.72
C SER A 402 34.87 74.86 12.62
N ASP A 403 34.68 74.59 13.93
CA ASP A 403 35.34 73.67 14.90
C ASP A 403 34.43 73.34 16.14
N GLN A 404 34.79 72.30 16.90
CA GLN A 404 34.68 72.09 18.38
C GLN A 404 33.40 72.35 19.26
N ARG A 405 33.21 71.43 20.23
CA ARG A 405 32.69 71.60 21.64
C ARG A 405 31.17 71.78 21.86
N GLN A 406 30.55 71.45 23.02
CA GLN A 406 31.02 70.83 24.29
C GLN A 406 29.92 70.08 25.10
N GLN A 407 30.29 68.95 25.73
CA GLN A 407 29.93 68.45 27.09
C GLN A 407 28.49 68.25 27.63
N ALA A 408 28.37 67.17 28.44
CA ALA A 408 27.58 67.01 29.69
C ALA A 408 26.04 66.78 29.63
N THR A 409 25.38 65.96 30.48
CA THR A 409 25.83 65.00 31.53
C THR A 409 24.66 64.08 31.98
N GLN A 410 24.95 62.81 32.33
CA GLN A 410 24.25 61.95 33.33
C GLN A 410 22.76 61.58 33.10
N ASP A 411 22.14 60.54 33.70
CA ASP A 411 22.48 59.23 34.31
C ASP A 411 21.12 58.47 34.48
N THR A 412 20.94 57.17 34.75
CA THR A 412 21.74 55.93 35.01
C THR A 412 20.90 54.74 34.43
N THR A 413 21.02 53.42 34.64
CA THR A 413 21.79 52.42 35.44
C THR A 413 22.03 51.20 34.49
N GLU A 414 23.02 50.30 34.60
CA GLU A 414 23.59 49.50 35.71
C GLU A 414 22.73 48.29 36.17
N VAL A 415 23.23 47.04 36.31
CA VAL A 415 24.59 46.47 36.03
C VAL A 415 24.62 44.91 35.98
N SER A 416 25.69 44.32 35.38
CA SER A 416 26.33 42.98 35.60
C SER A 416 25.49 41.66 35.41
N ALA A 417 25.94 40.52 34.85
CA ALA A 417 27.25 39.84 34.64
C ALA A 417 27.85 39.20 35.93
N ASP A 418 28.62 38.08 35.97
CA ASP A 418 28.99 36.98 35.04
C ASP A 418 29.68 35.82 35.84
N SER A 419 29.83 34.60 35.25
CA SER A 419 30.73 33.43 35.55
C SER A 419 30.94 32.89 37.01
N GLY A 420 31.43 31.65 37.27
CA GLY A 420 31.59 30.43 36.44
C GLY A 420 32.47 29.30 37.08
N THR A 421 32.30 28.04 36.60
CA THR A 421 33.28 26.90 36.52
C THR A 421 33.54 25.87 37.69
N LEU A 422 33.71 24.58 37.28
CA LEU A 422 34.48 23.42 37.83
C LEU A 422 33.85 22.29 38.74
N GLN A 423 33.96 21.04 38.22
CA GLN A 423 34.37 19.68 38.76
C GLN A 423 34.06 19.24 40.24
N GLU A 424 33.86 17.97 40.62
CA GLU A 424 33.80 16.58 40.04
C GLU A 424 32.58 15.83 40.73
N GLY A 425 32.28 14.52 40.67
CA GLY A 425 32.94 13.34 40.07
C GLY A 425 32.47 11.96 40.61
N LYS A 426 32.51 10.91 39.75
CA LYS A 426 32.32 9.44 40.02
C LYS A 426 30.97 8.97 40.65
N ASN A 427 30.60 7.67 40.68
CA ASN A 427 30.56 6.58 39.66
C ASN A 427 29.69 5.40 40.22
N LEU A 428 29.34 4.41 39.38
CA LEU A 428 28.89 3.02 39.67
C LEU A 428 27.44 2.70 40.18
N ASP A 429 26.63 2.19 39.24
CA ASP A 429 25.99 0.84 39.21
C ASP A 429 24.79 0.43 40.13
N ARG A 430 23.95 -0.47 39.56
CA ARG A 430 23.02 -1.47 40.14
C ARG A 430 21.74 -1.06 40.91
N GLY A 431 20.58 -1.33 40.27
CA GLY A 431 19.89 -2.61 40.52
C GLY A 431 18.42 -2.66 41.00
N LYS A 432 17.60 -3.40 40.22
CA LYS A 432 16.43 -4.26 40.59
C LYS A 432 15.06 -3.70 41.02
N ASP A 433 14.05 -4.31 40.39
CA ASP A 433 12.73 -4.79 40.86
C ASP A 433 11.84 -3.92 41.75
N LYS A 434 10.59 -3.67 41.27
CA LYS A 434 9.40 -4.33 41.86
C LYS A 434 8.12 -4.21 41.01
N GLU A 435 7.21 -5.16 41.21
CA GLU A 435 5.80 -5.05 40.83
C GLU A 435 5.07 -4.07 41.77
N GLU A 436 4.02 -3.41 41.30
CA GLU A 436 2.79 -3.32 42.10
C GLU A 436 1.54 -3.34 41.20
N LYS A 437 0.39 -3.56 41.80
CA LYS A 437 -0.81 -4.13 41.17
C LYS A 437 -2.01 -3.79 42.03
N ASP A 438 -2.90 -2.94 41.52
CA ASP A 438 -4.09 -2.55 42.26
C ASP A 438 -5.41 -3.01 41.62
N LYS A 439 -6.45 -3.07 42.46
CA LYS A 439 -7.79 -3.53 42.12
C LYS A 439 -8.81 -2.65 42.82
N GLU A 440 -9.57 -1.87 42.06
CA GLU A 440 -10.85 -1.38 42.57
C GLU A 440 -12.02 -2.31 42.24
N LYS A 441 -12.90 -2.45 43.24
CA LYS A 441 -14.21 -3.06 43.15
C LYS A 441 -15.20 -2.10 43.79
N THR A 442 -15.99 -1.40 42.98
CA THR A 442 -17.29 -0.90 43.44
C THR A 442 -18.32 -2.03 43.30
N LYS A 443 -19.22 -2.12 44.29
CA LYS A 443 -20.13 -3.27 44.46
C LYS A 443 -21.34 -2.86 45.28
N ASP A 444 -22.37 -2.38 44.60
CA ASP A 444 -23.69 -2.22 45.19
C ASP A 444 -24.61 -3.40 44.89
N MET A 445 -25.36 -3.79 45.92
CA MET A 445 -26.48 -4.71 45.87
C MET A 445 -27.52 -4.18 46.83
N ASP A 446 -28.72 -3.87 46.34
CA ASP A 446 -29.91 -3.79 47.19
C ASP A 446 -31.04 -4.66 46.63
N LYS A 447 -31.98 -5.05 47.50
CA LYS A 447 -32.55 -6.41 47.43
C LYS A 447 -33.84 -6.58 48.24
N GLU A 448 -35.00 -6.59 47.56
CA GLU A 448 -36.21 -7.34 47.94
C GLU A 448 -36.92 -7.82 46.64
N LYS A 449 -37.24 -9.13 46.48
CA LYS A 449 -38.46 -9.87 46.91
C LYS A 449 -39.77 -9.26 46.36
N GLY A 450 -40.67 -10.02 45.71
CA GLY A 450 -40.62 -11.40 45.21
C GLY A 450 -41.99 -12.10 45.20
N LYS A 451 -42.09 -13.28 44.55
CA LYS A 451 -43.27 -14.21 44.51
C LYS A 451 -44.51 -13.67 43.74
N ASP A 452 -45.42 -14.49 43.19
CA ASP A 452 -45.48 -15.95 42.98
C ASP A 452 -46.44 -16.29 41.80
N LYS A 453 -46.23 -17.44 41.14
CA LYS A 453 -47.22 -18.33 40.48
C LYS A 453 -48.01 -17.97 39.18
N ASP A 454 -48.01 -18.99 38.31
CA ASP A 454 -49.14 -19.65 37.57
C ASP A 454 -50.21 -18.85 36.81
N ALA A 455 -50.25 -19.05 35.48
CA ALA A 455 -51.46 -19.12 34.66
C ALA A 455 -51.24 -20.02 33.42
N ASP A 456 -52.30 -20.54 32.80
CA ASP A 456 -52.27 -21.65 31.83
C ASP A 456 -53.18 -21.41 30.60
N LYS A 457 -52.85 -22.09 29.48
CA LYS A 457 -53.69 -22.40 28.30
C LYS A 457 -54.15 -21.31 27.30
N LYS A 458 -54.20 -21.81 26.04
CA LYS A 458 -54.93 -21.33 24.83
C LYS A 458 -54.51 -19.98 24.20
N GLY A 459 -54.61 -19.81 22.89
CA GLY A 459 -54.90 -20.77 21.80
C GLY A 459 -55.75 -20.18 20.67
N GLU A 460 -55.59 -20.72 19.44
CA GLU A 460 -56.37 -20.37 18.22
C GLU A 460 -56.19 -18.91 17.74
N ASN A 461 -56.55 -18.47 16.53
CA ASN A 461 -56.66 -19.10 15.20
C ASN A 461 -56.55 -17.98 14.16
N GLU A 462 -55.78 -18.12 13.08
CA GLU A 462 -56.05 -17.39 11.83
C GLU A 462 -55.79 -18.27 10.62
N LYS A 463 -56.85 -18.53 9.85
CA LYS A 463 -56.80 -19.38 8.66
C LYS A 463 -57.97 -19.08 7.71
N GLU A 464 -57.99 -17.90 7.08
CA GLU A 464 -58.97 -17.65 6.02
C GLU A 464 -58.51 -16.66 4.94
N LYS A 465 -58.31 -17.17 3.71
CA LYS A 465 -59.15 -16.82 2.54
C LYS A 465 -58.89 -17.76 1.36
N LEU A 466 -59.93 -17.98 0.56
CA LEU A 466 -59.99 -18.99 -0.50
C LEU A 466 -60.85 -18.46 -1.67
N LYS A 467 -60.40 -18.66 -2.92
CA LYS A 467 -61.12 -18.39 -4.20
C LYS A 467 -61.39 -16.88 -4.44
N GLY A 468 -61.64 -16.37 -5.64
CA GLY A 468 -61.53 -16.84 -7.04
C GLY A 468 -61.41 -15.57 -7.95
N LEU A 469 -61.33 -15.56 -9.28
CA LEU A 469 -61.86 -16.44 -10.32
C LEU A 469 -60.92 -16.56 -11.55
N GLU A 470 -61.21 -17.59 -12.35
CA GLU A 470 -61.22 -17.71 -13.83
C GLU A 470 -60.78 -16.48 -14.66
N LYS A 471 -59.91 -16.58 -15.69
CA LYS A 471 -59.93 -17.41 -16.92
C LYS A 471 -61.17 -17.24 -17.83
N THR A 472 -61.04 -16.38 -18.84
CA THR A 472 -61.74 -16.53 -20.13
C THR A 472 -60.73 -16.84 -21.24
N LYS A 473 -61.21 -17.35 -22.38
CA LYS A 473 -60.39 -17.88 -23.48
C LYS A 473 -61.19 -17.82 -24.80
N ASP A 474 -60.46 -17.92 -25.90
CA ASP A 474 -60.91 -18.27 -27.26
C ASP A 474 -61.77 -17.25 -28.04
N MET A 475 -61.28 -16.89 -29.23
CA MET A 475 -62.08 -16.79 -30.46
C MET A 475 -61.20 -17.16 -31.68
N ASP A 476 -61.90 -17.61 -32.73
CA ASP A 476 -61.42 -18.31 -33.94
C ASP A 476 -60.35 -17.59 -34.82
N LYS A 477 -59.52 -18.27 -35.65
CA LYS A 477 -59.80 -19.16 -36.82
C LYS A 477 -60.49 -18.37 -37.98
N GLU A 478 -60.28 -18.61 -39.28
CA GLU A 478 -59.59 -19.65 -40.07
C GLU A 478 -59.29 -19.12 -41.50
N LYS A 479 -58.75 -19.96 -42.41
CA LYS A 479 -58.40 -19.73 -43.84
C LYS A 479 -57.09 -18.96 -44.10
N GLY A 480 -56.35 -19.20 -45.19
CA GLY A 480 -56.53 -20.16 -46.29
C GLY A 480 -55.22 -20.33 -47.09
N LYS A 481 -55.10 -21.40 -47.89
CA LYS A 481 -53.85 -21.78 -48.58
C LYS A 481 -53.64 -21.04 -49.94
N GLU A 482 -52.42 -21.20 -50.45
CA GLU A 482 -52.13 -21.51 -51.87
C GLU A 482 -52.08 -20.35 -52.89
N LYS A 483 -50.85 -19.98 -53.26
CA LYS A 483 -50.43 -19.99 -54.67
C LYS A 483 -48.92 -20.19 -54.82
N ASP A 484 -48.54 -20.60 -56.02
CA ASP A 484 -47.29 -21.30 -56.32
C ASP A 484 -46.23 -20.39 -56.98
N SER A 485 -45.03 -20.94 -57.15
CA SER A 485 -43.95 -20.58 -58.08
C SER A 485 -44.23 -19.49 -59.14
N ASP A 486 -43.32 -18.51 -59.25
CA ASP A 486 -42.12 -18.70 -60.09
C ASP A 486 -41.08 -17.56 -59.93
N LYS A 487 -39.82 -17.93 -59.65
CA LYS A 487 -38.63 -17.39 -60.34
C LYS A 487 -37.34 -18.13 -59.96
N LYS A 488 -36.99 -19.12 -60.77
CA LYS A 488 -35.60 -19.62 -60.84
C LYS A 488 -34.64 -18.49 -61.27
N GLY A 489 -33.37 -18.57 -60.83
CA GLY A 489 -32.25 -18.13 -61.67
C GLY A 489 -31.29 -17.06 -61.13
N LYS A 490 -30.44 -17.42 -60.17
CA LYS A 490 -29.03 -16.95 -60.17
C LYS A 490 -28.06 -17.91 -59.44
N MET A 491 -27.92 -19.11 -59.99
CA MET A 491 -26.93 -20.11 -59.55
C MET A 491 -25.56 -19.85 -60.21
N LYS A 492 -24.67 -19.12 -59.51
CA LYS A 492 -23.22 -18.92 -59.78
C LYS A 492 -22.69 -17.97 -58.69
N ARG A 493 -21.59 -18.22 -57.97
CA ARG A 493 -20.48 -19.18 -58.08
C ARG A 493 -20.22 -19.82 -56.69
N ARG A 494 -19.88 -21.11 -56.61
CA ARG A 494 -18.53 -21.68 -56.34
C ARG A 494 -17.83 -21.09 -55.09
N ASN A 495 -17.30 -21.91 -54.18
CA ASN A 495 -17.20 -23.37 -54.18
C ASN A 495 -17.16 -23.97 -52.77
#